data_AF-A0A235EUQ0-F1
#
_entry.id   AF-A0A235EUQ0-F1
#
_cell.length_a   1.000
_cell.length_b   1.000
_cell.length_c   1.000
_cell.angle_alpha   90.00
_cell.angle_beta   90.00
_cell.angle_gamma   90.00
#
_symmetry.space_group_name_H-M   'P 1'
#
loop_
_entity.id
_entity.type
_entity.pdbx_description
1 polymer ?
#
loop_
_entity_poly.entity_id
_entity_poly.type
_entity_poly.pdbx_seq_one_letter_code
_entity_poly.pdbx_strand_id
1 'polypeptide(L)'
;MRPRHMLPPAWHLLPALGFIGLAACTSVPPPVQPIEPPHPVAQVNLAEQTLERAIRATGQRPPNLARARSLLEGLLAADDPDARALHPYARALLEQLGERQRLTTLNERLTEQLERSTAALEESEQRSATLQRKLDALAEIERSLAPRGPAPQR
;
A
#
# COMPACT_ATOMS: atom_id res chain seq x y z
N MET A 1 -26.45 9.79 -9.59
CA MET A 1 -26.91 9.62 -8.20
C MET A 1 -27.59 8.27 -8.05
N ARG A 2 -26.92 7.30 -7.41
CA ARG A 2 -27.52 6.12 -6.77
C ARG A 2 -26.64 5.72 -5.58
N PRO A 3 -27.22 5.34 -4.44
CA PRO A 3 -26.53 5.32 -3.15
C PRO A 3 -25.70 4.05 -2.89
N ARG A 4 -24.65 4.28 -2.11
CA ARG A 4 -23.82 3.29 -1.41
C ARG A 4 -24.68 2.50 -0.42
N HIS A 5 -24.62 1.17 -0.49
CA HIS A 5 -25.06 0.32 0.62
C HIS A 5 -23.83 -0.24 1.34
N MET A 6 -23.69 0.24 2.57
CA MET A 6 -22.78 -0.24 3.60
C MET A 6 -23.20 -1.64 4.05
N LEU A 7 -22.25 -2.56 4.18
CA LEU A 7 -22.41 -3.79 4.94
C LEU A 7 -21.62 -3.67 6.25
N PRO A 8 -22.25 -3.92 7.42
CA PRO A 8 -21.58 -3.94 8.73
C PRO A 8 -20.94 -5.30 9.05
N PRO A 9 -19.93 -5.36 9.94
CA PRO A 9 -19.26 -6.58 10.37
C PRO A 9 -20.09 -7.36 11.40
N ALA A 10 -20.32 -8.65 11.15
CA ALA A 10 -20.96 -9.56 12.08
C ALA A 10 -19.95 -10.08 13.12
N TRP A 11 -20.07 -9.55 14.35
CA TRP A 11 -19.54 -10.19 15.56
C TRP A 11 -20.42 -11.39 15.94
N HIS A 12 -19.87 -12.59 15.91
CA HIS A 12 -20.46 -13.78 16.54
C HIS A 12 -19.41 -14.35 17.50
N LEU A 13 -19.61 -14.14 18.80
CA LEU A 13 -20.24 -15.04 19.76
C LEU A 13 -19.29 -16.13 20.26
N LEU A 14 -18.75 -15.86 21.45
CA LEU A 14 -18.27 -16.84 22.42
C LEU A 14 -19.33 -17.91 22.70
N PRO A 15 -18.89 -19.15 22.97
CA PRO A 15 -19.54 -19.96 24.00
C PRO A 15 -18.55 -20.30 25.12
N ALA A 16 -18.99 -19.96 26.33
CA ALA A 16 -18.51 -20.54 27.58
C ALA A 16 -19.17 -21.91 27.78
N LEU A 17 -18.41 -22.94 28.14
CA LEU A 17 -18.86 -24.07 28.97
C LEU A 17 -17.71 -25.08 29.17
N GLY A 18 -17.51 -25.52 30.42
CA GLY A 18 -16.75 -26.74 30.70
C GLY A 18 -15.94 -26.69 32.00
N PHE A 19 -16.61 -26.91 33.12
CA PHE A 19 -16.05 -26.99 34.47
C PHE A 19 -15.66 -28.46 34.82
N ILE A 20 -14.65 -28.60 35.69
CA ILE A 20 -14.31 -29.74 36.57
C ILE A 20 -13.44 -30.88 35.99
N GLY A 21 -12.25 -31.03 36.60
CA GLY A 21 -11.43 -32.25 36.60
C GLY A 21 -10.42 -32.22 37.74
N LEU A 22 -10.42 -33.25 38.58
CA LEU A 22 -9.82 -33.37 39.90
C LEU A 22 -8.28 -33.38 39.97
N ALA A 23 -7.81 -33.11 41.19
CA ALA A 23 -6.45 -33.12 41.66
C ALA A 23 -5.72 -34.48 41.52
N ALA A 24 -4.44 -34.40 41.18
CA ALA A 24 -3.41 -35.34 41.65
C ALA A 24 -2.09 -34.55 41.81
N CYS A 25 -1.71 -34.31 43.06
CA CYS A 25 -0.41 -33.73 43.42
C CYS A 25 0.66 -34.81 43.28
N THR A 26 1.47 -34.77 42.22
CA THR A 26 2.81 -35.36 42.24
C THR A 26 3.81 -34.21 42.27
N SER A 27 4.37 -33.95 43.45
CA SER A 27 5.43 -32.96 43.66
C SER A 27 6.71 -33.44 42.98
N VAL A 28 6.90 -33.03 41.73
CA VAL A 28 8.19 -33.09 41.04
C VAL A 28 8.98 -31.86 41.47
N PRO A 29 10.17 -31.99 42.08
CA PRO A 29 11.01 -30.83 42.40
C PRO A 29 11.42 -30.15 41.09
N PRO A 30 11.29 -28.82 40.97
CA PRO A 30 11.66 -28.13 39.75
C PRO A 30 13.16 -28.28 39.51
N PRO A 31 13.60 -28.52 38.25
CA PRO A 31 15.00 -28.31 37.91
C PRO A 31 15.34 -26.86 38.28
N VAL A 32 16.50 -26.68 38.91
CA VAL A 32 17.06 -25.37 39.25
C VAL A 32 17.11 -24.54 37.96
N GLN A 33 16.14 -23.64 37.81
CA GLN A 33 16.17 -22.61 36.79
C GLN A 33 17.47 -21.83 37.03
N PRO A 34 18.32 -21.63 36.01
CA PRO A 34 19.36 -20.63 36.10
C PRO A 34 18.69 -19.33 36.56
N ILE A 35 19.21 -18.73 37.62
CA ILE A 35 18.78 -17.40 38.06
C ILE A 35 19.12 -16.47 36.92
N GLU A 36 18.17 -16.25 36.02
CA GLU A 36 18.27 -15.26 34.97
C GLU A 36 18.33 -13.91 35.70
N PRO A 37 19.40 -13.13 35.52
CA PRO A 37 19.54 -11.86 36.21
C PRO A 37 18.30 -11.01 35.85
N PRO A 38 17.65 -10.36 36.82
CA PRO A 38 16.49 -9.52 36.52
C PRO A 38 16.91 -8.50 35.47
N HIS A 39 16.31 -8.59 34.27
CA HIS A 39 16.54 -7.58 33.24
C HIS A 39 16.12 -6.23 33.82
N PRO A 40 16.95 -5.19 33.69
CA PRO A 40 16.59 -3.89 34.19
C PRO A 40 15.36 -3.44 33.40
N VAL A 41 14.22 -3.27 34.08
CA VAL A 41 12.91 -2.87 33.52
C VAL A 41 13.01 -1.68 32.55
N ALA A 42 14.05 -0.85 32.68
CA ALA A 42 14.37 0.24 31.77
C ALA A 42 14.71 -0.20 30.32
N GLN A 43 15.35 -1.35 30.11
CA GLN A 43 15.73 -1.87 28.78
C GLN A 43 14.52 -2.41 28.02
N VAL A 44 13.66 -3.21 28.68
CA VAL A 44 12.38 -3.70 28.15
C VAL A 44 11.56 -2.54 27.60
N ASN A 45 11.38 -1.52 28.44
CA ASN A 45 10.61 -0.32 28.08
C ASN A 45 11.23 0.44 26.89
N LEU A 46 12.55 0.40 26.70
CA LEU A 46 13.21 1.10 25.62
C LEU A 46 13.02 0.37 24.27
N ALA A 47 13.15 -0.95 24.24
CA ALA A 47 12.94 -1.74 23.03
C ALA A 47 11.46 -1.63 22.56
N GLU A 48 10.51 -1.72 23.48
CA GLU A 48 9.09 -1.50 23.17
C GLU A 48 8.80 -0.08 22.69
N GLN A 49 9.36 0.94 23.35
CA GLN A 49 9.19 2.34 22.94
C GLN A 49 9.77 2.61 21.54
N THR A 50 10.91 2.02 21.18
CA THR A 50 11.48 2.19 19.84
C THR A 50 10.57 1.55 18.79
N LEU A 51 10.01 0.38 19.08
CA LEU A 51 9.05 -0.28 18.21
C LEU A 51 7.77 0.54 18.02
N GLU A 52 7.18 1.06 19.11
CA GLU A 52 6.01 1.93 19.03
C GLU A 52 6.27 3.17 18.19
N ARG A 53 7.44 3.80 18.35
CA ARG A 53 7.83 4.97 17.56
C ARG A 53 7.95 4.62 16.07
N ALA A 54 8.48 3.43 15.74
CA ALA A 54 8.52 2.94 14.37
C ALA A 54 7.11 2.77 13.80
N ILE A 55 6.22 2.09 14.52
CA ILE A 55 4.82 1.88 14.11
C ILE A 55 4.13 3.22 13.87
N ARG A 56 4.24 4.18 14.80
CA ARG A 56 3.66 5.52 14.64
C ARG A 56 4.22 6.22 13.40
N ALA A 57 5.51 6.13 13.13
CA ALA A 57 6.11 6.71 11.93
C ALA A 57 5.55 6.11 10.62
N THR A 58 5.16 4.83 10.62
CA THR A 58 4.49 4.19 9.47
C THR A 58 3.04 4.66 9.25
N GLY A 59 2.36 5.09 10.32
CA GLY A 59 0.95 5.50 10.32
C GLY A 59 0.71 7.00 10.10
N GLN A 60 1.78 7.81 10.03
CA GLN A 60 1.68 9.24 9.73
C GLN A 60 1.16 9.49 8.30
N ARG A 61 0.62 10.69 8.07
CA ARG A 61 0.21 11.14 6.73
C ARG A 61 0.85 12.50 6.41
N PRO A 62 1.88 12.54 5.53
CA PRO A 62 2.47 11.43 4.78
C PRO A 62 3.27 10.45 5.67
N PRO A 63 3.39 9.17 5.29
CA PRO A 63 4.11 8.19 6.08
C PRO A 63 5.61 8.43 6.02
N ASN A 64 6.31 8.34 7.16
CA ASN A 64 7.76 8.47 7.22
C ASN A 64 8.43 7.09 7.25
N LEU A 65 8.45 6.43 6.09
CA LEU A 65 8.95 5.06 5.95
C LEU A 65 10.45 4.96 6.23
N ALA A 66 11.23 5.99 5.86
CA ALA A 66 12.67 6.04 6.10
C ALA A 66 12.99 6.03 7.60
N ARG A 67 12.29 6.84 8.40
CA ARG A 67 12.44 6.86 9.85
C ARG A 67 11.98 5.56 10.50
N ALA A 68 10.84 4.99 10.05
CA ALA A 68 10.38 3.72 10.59
C ALA A 68 11.39 2.61 10.35
N ARG A 69 11.98 2.56 9.15
CA ARG A 69 13.02 1.61 8.78
C ARG A 69 14.28 1.76 9.64
N SER A 70 14.79 2.97 9.83
CA SER A 70 16.00 3.17 10.64
C SER A 70 15.81 2.80 12.12
N LEU A 71 14.62 3.03 12.68
CA LEU A 71 14.28 2.59 14.04
C LEU A 71 14.24 1.07 14.17
N LEU A 72 13.69 0.37 13.17
CA LEU A 72 13.63 -1.10 13.17
C LEU A 72 15.00 -1.73 12.93
N GLU A 73 15.81 -1.17 12.04
CA GLU A 73 17.20 -1.60 11.83
C GLU A 73 18.04 -1.39 13.10
N GLY A 74 17.85 -0.28 13.81
CA GLY A 74 18.46 -0.04 15.12
C GLY A 74 18.03 -1.04 16.18
N LEU A 75 16.73 -1.40 16.22
CA LEU A 75 16.21 -2.43 17.13
C LEU A 75 16.78 -3.82 16.83
N LEU A 76 17.00 -4.13 15.55
CA LEU A 76 17.64 -5.40 15.14
C LEU A 76 19.13 -5.45 15.43
N ALA A 77 19.80 -4.30 15.50
CA ALA A 77 21.22 -4.21 15.85
C ALA A 77 21.47 -4.31 17.37
N ALA A 78 20.45 -4.06 18.19
CA ALA A 78 20.53 -4.21 19.64
C ALA A 78 20.50 -5.70 20.04
N ASP A 79 21.42 -6.11 20.92
CA ASP A 79 21.63 -7.50 21.34
C ASP A 79 21.10 -7.80 22.75
N ASP A 80 20.40 -6.83 23.33
CA ASP A 80 19.73 -6.99 24.62
C ASP A 80 18.64 -8.10 24.50
N PRO A 81 18.38 -8.86 25.58
CA PRO A 81 17.37 -9.94 25.55
C PRO A 81 15.98 -9.44 25.13
N ASP A 82 15.62 -8.21 25.53
CA ASP A 82 14.34 -7.59 25.21
C ASP A 82 14.24 -7.19 23.72
N ALA A 83 15.33 -6.67 23.16
CA ALA A 83 15.42 -6.40 21.73
C ALA A 83 15.30 -7.69 20.92
N ARG A 84 16.01 -8.75 21.34
CA ARG A 84 15.95 -10.08 20.70
C ARG A 84 14.55 -10.67 20.70
N ALA A 85 13.76 -10.47 21.77
CA ALA A 85 12.36 -10.89 21.82
C ALA A 85 11.50 -10.20 20.74
N LEU A 86 11.82 -8.96 20.37
CA LEU A 86 11.11 -8.18 19.34
C LEU A 86 11.66 -8.35 17.92
N HIS A 87 12.83 -8.96 17.74
CA HIS A 87 13.45 -9.15 16.42
C HIS A 87 12.54 -9.81 15.37
N PRO A 88 11.77 -10.88 15.68
CA PRO A 88 10.88 -11.50 14.69
C PRO A 88 9.84 -10.51 14.16
N TYR A 89 9.29 -9.68 15.05
CA TYR A 89 8.32 -8.66 14.68
C TYR A 89 8.96 -7.52 13.88
N ALA A 90 10.14 -7.06 14.28
CA ALA A 90 10.87 -6.02 13.55
C ALA A 90 11.25 -6.44 12.13
N ARG A 91 11.64 -7.71 11.92
CA ARG A 91 11.91 -8.29 10.59
C ARG A 91 10.64 -8.30 9.72
N ALA A 92 9.54 -8.82 10.25
CA ALA A 92 8.27 -8.85 9.51
C ALA A 92 7.79 -7.44 9.11
N LEU A 93 7.96 -6.45 10.01
CA LEU A 93 7.58 -5.07 9.71
C LEU A 93 8.50 -4.43 8.66
N LEU A 94 9.80 -4.73 8.66
CA LEU A 94 10.73 -4.28 7.61
C LEU A 94 10.39 -4.85 6.23
N GLU A 95 10.01 -6.12 6.15
CA GLU A 95 9.54 -6.74 4.90
C GLU A 95 8.29 -6.03 4.38
N GLN A 96 7.30 -5.81 5.26
CA GLN A 96 6.09 -5.07 4.91
C GLN A 96 6.41 -3.65 4.42
N LEU A 97 7.35 -2.95 5.07
CA LEU A 97 7.77 -1.61 4.66
C LEU A 97 8.47 -1.61 3.30
N GLY A 98 9.32 -2.60 3.03
CA GLY A 98 9.96 -2.79 1.73
C GLY A 98 8.94 -2.99 0.62
N GLU A 99 7.92 -3.82 0.85
CA GLU A 99 6.86 -4.04 -0.15
C GLU A 99 6.02 -2.78 -0.37
N ARG A 100 5.67 -2.06 0.70
CA ARG A 100 4.97 -0.77 0.56
C ARG A 100 5.78 0.23 -0.26
N GLN A 101 7.09 0.32 -0.02
CA GLN A 101 7.95 1.21 -0.80
C GLN A 101 7.98 0.81 -2.28
N ARG A 102 8.11 -0.49 -2.57
CA ARG A 102 8.07 -1.03 -3.94
C ARG A 102 6.77 -0.68 -4.65
N LEU A 103 5.63 -0.88 -3.99
CA LEU A 103 4.31 -0.57 -4.54
C LEU A 103 4.11 0.93 -4.81
N THR A 104 4.66 1.80 -3.94
CA THR A 104 4.66 3.25 -4.18
C THR A 104 5.44 3.59 -5.45
N THR A 105 6.66 3.07 -5.60
CA THR A 105 7.49 3.33 -6.79
C THR A 105 6.86 2.78 -8.07
N LEU A 106 6.19 1.62 -8.00
CA LEU A 106 5.46 1.07 -9.15
C LEU A 106 4.25 1.96 -9.52
N ASN A 107 3.51 2.46 -8.53
CA ASN A 107 2.41 3.39 -8.79
C ASN A 107 2.87 4.70 -9.43
N GLU A 108 3.98 5.27 -8.94
CA GLU A 108 4.57 6.49 -9.52
C GLU A 108 4.89 6.28 -11.00
N ARG A 109 5.60 5.19 -11.34
CA ARG A 109 5.94 4.85 -12.73
C ARG A 109 4.71 4.62 -13.61
N LEU A 110 3.69 3.93 -13.08
CA LEU A 110 2.44 3.71 -13.80
C LEU A 110 1.71 5.02 -14.06
N THR A 111 1.72 5.94 -13.09
CA THR A 111 1.12 7.27 -13.24
C THR A 111 1.84 8.06 -14.33
N GLU A 112 3.17 8.10 -14.30
CA GLU A 112 3.98 8.74 -15.35
C GLU A 112 3.76 8.13 -16.74
N GLN A 113 3.55 6.81 -16.82
CA GLN A 113 3.25 6.13 -18.08
C GLN A 113 1.86 6.50 -18.60
N LEU A 114 0.86 6.57 -17.70
CA LEU A 114 -0.48 7.00 -18.05
C LEU A 114 -0.47 8.42 -18.58
N GLU A 115 0.17 9.36 -17.89
CA GLU A 115 0.28 10.76 -18.33
C GLU A 115 0.93 10.91 -19.71
N ARG A 116 2.00 10.15 -19.98
CA ARG A 116 2.63 10.13 -21.31
C ARG A 116 1.70 9.56 -22.38
N SER A 117 0.97 8.49 -22.05
CA SER A 117 0.04 7.87 -23.00
C SER A 117 -1.16 8.76 -23.31
N THR A 118 -1.70 9.47 -22.32
CA THR A 118 -2.81 10.41 -22.52
C THR A 118 -2.37 11.59 -23.37
N ALA A 119 -1.18 12.14 -23.13
CA ALA A 119 -0.64 13.23 -23.96
C ALA A 119 -0.44 12.81 -25.42
N ALA A 120 0.06 11.59 -25.66
CA ALA A 120 0.24 11.07 -27.02
C ALA A 120 -1.10 10.82 -27.74
N LEU A 121 -2.13 10.39 -27.00
CA LEU A 121 -3.48 10.22 -27.54
C LEU A 121 -4.09 11.57 -27.93
N GLU A 122 -4.02 12.57 -27.05
CA GLU A 122 -4.51 13.92 -27.34
C GLU A 122 -3.83 14.52 -28.58
N GLU A 123 -2.51 14.34 -28.71
CA GLU A 123 -1.78 14.78 -29.90
C GLU A 123 -2.25 14.05 -31.17
N SER A 124 -2.46 12.74 -31.10
CA SER A 124 -3.00 11.94 -32.21
C SER A 124 -4.39 12.40 -32.64
N GLU A 125 -5.27 12.69 -31.67
CA GLU A 125 -6.61 13.21 -31.91
C GLU A 125 -6.57 14.58 -32.59
N GLN A 126 -5.70 15.48 -32.12
CA GLN A 126 -5.51 16.80 -32.74
C GLN A 126 -4.99 16.72 -34.17
N ARG A 127 -4.05 15.81 -34.45
CA ARG A 127 -3.55 15.54 -35.81
C ARG A 127 -4.67 15.01 -36.69
N SER A 128 -5.45 14.06 -36.19
CA SER A 128 -6.59 13.47 -36.92
C SER A 128 -7.65 14.53 -37.25
N ALA A 129 -8.02 15.37 -36.28
CA ALA A 129 -8.96 16.49 -36.51
C ALA A 129 -8.42 17.51 -37.52
N THR A 130 -7.10 17.72 -37.56
CA THR A 130 -6.46 18.59 -38.55
C THR A 130 -6.48 17.99 -39.94
N LEU A 131 -6.24 16.68 -40.07
CA LEU A 131 -6.36 15.97 -41.35
C LEU A 131 -7.80 15.97 -41.87
N GLN A 132 -8.79 15.73 -40.99
CA GLN A 132 -10.19 15.77 -41.38
C GLN A 132 -10.58 17.14 -41.95
N ARG A 133 -10.20 18.24 -41.27
CA ARG A 133 -10.43 19.59 -41.77
C ARG A 133 -9.81 19.85 -43.16
N LYS A 134 -8.64 19.26 -43.44
CA LYS A 134 -8.01 19.35 -44.78
C LYS A 134 -8.78 18.56 -45.82
N LEU A 135 -9.24 17.36 -45.49
CA LEU A 135 -10.06 16.55 -46.39
C LEU A 135 -11.38 17.25 -46.72
N ASP A 136 -12.04 17.83 -45.72
CA ASP A 136 -13.29 18.58 -45.91
C ASP A 136 -13.08 19.80 -46.83
N ALA A 137 -11.97 20.52 -46.66
CA ALA A 137 -11.61 21.64 -47.53
C ALA A 137 -11.34 21.20 -48.98
N LEU A 138 -10.67 20.07 -49.18
CA LEU A 138 -10.44 19.50 -50.51
C LEU A 138 -11.76 19.06 -51.17
N ALA A 139 -12.64 18.40 -50.42
CA ALA A 139 -13.95 17.98 -50.91
C ALA A 139 -14.82 19.16 -51.34
N GLU A 140 -14.74 20.30 -50.63
CA GLU A 140 -15.45 21.52 -51.03
C GLU A 140 -14.85 22.15 -52.30
N ILE A 141 -13.52 22.12 -52.46
CA ILE A 141 -12.88 22.53 -53.72
C ILE A 141 -13.36 21.66 -54.88
N GLU A 142 -13.35 20.33 -54.72
CA GLU A 142 -13.83 19.40 -55.75
C GLU A 142 -15.28 19.68 -56.14
N ARG A 143 -16.14 19.94 -55.15
CA ARG A 143 -17.55 20.33 -55.39
C ARG A 143 -17.67 21.65 -56.14
N SER A 144 -16.84 22.64 -55.82
CA SER A 144 -16.84 23.95 -56.50
C SER A 144 -16.35 23.89 -57.95
N LEU A 145 -15.47 22.92 -58.26
CA LEU A 145 -14.90 22.72 -59.59
C LEU A 145 -15.76 21.80 -60.47
N ALA A 146 -16.69 21.03 -59.88
CA ALA A 146 -17.62 20.20 -60.64
C ALA A 146 -18.41 21.07 -61.63
N PRO A 147 -18.43 20.73 -62.94
CA PRO A 147 -19.09 21.56 -63.93
C PRO A 147 -20.59 21.65 -63.59
N ARG A 148 -21.12 22.87 -63.50
CA ARG A 148 -22.57 23.09 -63.48
C ARG A 148 -23.11 22.51 -64.79
N GLY A 149 -23.72 21.34 -64.72
CA GLY A 149 -24.37 20.71 -65.87
C GLY A 149 -25.33 21.69 -66.56
N PRO A 150 -25.50 21.60 -67.88
CA PRO A 150 -26.36 22.53 -68.61
C PRO A 150 -27.77 22.52 -68.02
N ALA A 151 -28.33 23.72 -67.81
CA ALA A 151 -29.71 23.87 -67.38
C ALA A 151 -30.66 23.12 -68.34
N PRO A 152 -31.69 22.42 -67.84
CA PRO A 152 -32.66 21.78 -68.71
C PRO A 152 -33.40 22.85 -69.51
N GLN A 153 -33.13 22.90 -70.82
CA GLN A 153 -33.98 23.59 -71.76
C GLN A 153 -35.10 22.63 -72.16
N ARG A 154 -36.26 22.75 -71.53
CA ARG A 154 -37.62 22.66 -72.12
C ARG A 154 -38.68 22.54 -71.03
#